data_AF-A0A5T2IMC8-F1
#
_entry.id   AF-A0A5T2IMC8-F1
#
_cell.length_a   1.000
_cell.length_b   1.000
_cell.length_c   1.000
_cell.angle_alpha   90.00
_cell.angle_beta   90.00
_cell.angle_gamma   90.00
#
_symmetry.space_group_name_H-M   'P 1'
#
loop_
_entity.id
_entity.type
_entity.pdbx_description
1 polymer ?
#
loop_
_entity_poly.entity_id
_entity_poly.type
_entity_poly.pdbx_seq_one_letter_code
_entity_poly.pdbx_strand_id
1 'polypeptide(L)'
;FVLRCLINPVTTIKYFNELCHLSQPRTLIIHRPLLPAKIQRPYLYTGLSIRCRARAILEHYQFVQSFPESKIKKILLSEEQILLAHLEGKNGALVDIYCGPCGYDREGELTLTLCFNDTPLARLSFSFIRHEGKQIALVAGLQGPSKHIGPQVIRNATKVCYGLFPKRMLYEAFATLMQACNVDEIYAVSENNHVYRQLRYLFQKKKTFVASYSEFWESLNGVKKGALYHLPSQVMRKAPESIPSKKRAEYRKRYHILDTIIQEVNSLSR
;
A
#
# COMPACT_ATOMS: atom_id res chain seq x y z
N PHE A 1 -24.50 -5.67 -13.02
CA PHE A 1 -23.42 -4.82 -13.54
C PHE A 1 -23.98 -3.79 -14.52
N VAL A 2 -24.62 -4.24 -15.60
CA VAL A 2 -25.29 -3.41 -16.62
C VAL A 2 -26.13 -2.27 -16.04
N LEU A 3 -27.03 -2.55 -15.09
CA LEU A 3 -27.85 -1.52 -14.44
C LEU A 3 -27.01 -0.36 -13.84
N ARG A 4 -25.84 -0.65 -13.25
CA ARG A 4 -24.96 0.39 -12.68
C ARG A 4 -24.30 1.23 -13.76
N CYS A 5 -23.92 0.61 -14.88
CA CYS A 5 -23.43 1.32 -16.06
C CYS A 5 -24.49 2.30 -16.59
N LEU A 6 -25.77 1.92 -16.58
CA LEU A 6 -26.88 2.77 -17.01
C LEU A 6 -27.15 3.97 -16.08
N ILE A 7 -26.72 3.93 -14.81
CA ILE A 7 -26.84 5.08 -13.89
C ILE A 7 -25.83 6.19 -14.28
N ASN A 8 -24.67 5.82 -14.82
CA ASN A 8 -23.61 6.76 -15.20
C ASN A 8 -23.03 6.44 -16.59
N PRO A 9 -23.83 6.46 -17.65
CA PRO A 9 -23.46 5.88 -18.95
C PRO A 9 -22.31 6.66 -19.60
N VAL A 10 -22.36 7.99 -19.58
CA VAL A 10 -21.31 8.85 -20.16
C VAL A 10 -19.95 8.60 -19.51
N THR A 11 -19.89 8.57 -18.17
CA THR A 11 -18.63 8.32 -17.45
C THR A 11 -18.12 6.90 -17.71
N THR A 12 -19.04 5.93 -17.78
CA THR A 12 -18.68 4.53 -18.02
C THR A 12 -18.11 4.31 -19.41
N ILE A 13 -18.75 4.86 -20.45
CA ILE A 13 -18.28 4.77 -21.84
C ILE A 13 -16.92 5.45 -22.00
N LYS A 14 -16.77 6.67 -21.45
CA LYS A 14 -15.48 7.37 -21.47
C LYS A 14 -14.39 6.53 -20.79
N TYR A 15 -14.66 6.00 -19.61
CA TYR A 15 -13.72 5.14 -18.90
C TYR A 15 -13.33 3.89 -19.71
N PHE A 16 -14.27 3.23 -20.38
CA PHE A 16 -13.96 2.07 -21.23
C PHE A 16 -13.10 2.45 -22.43
N ASN A 17 -13.38 3.58 -23.08
CA ASN A 17 -12.55 4.07 -24.18
C ASN A 17 -11.12 4.36 -23.70
N GLU A 18 -10.96 5.07 -22.59
CA GLU A 18 -9.65 5.37 -22.00
C GLU A 18 -8.90 4.11 -21.56
N LEU A 19 -9.60 3.11 -21.00
CA LEU A 19 -8.99 1.81 -20.69
C LEU A 19 -8.41 1.14 -21.94
N CYS A 20 -9.10 1.23 -23.08
CA CYS A 20 -8.61 0.69 -24.35
C CYS A 20 -7.39 1.44 -24.91
N HIS A 21 -7.14 2.66 -24.44
CA HIS A 21 -5.96 3.46 -24.81
C HIS A 21 -4.74 3.22 -23.92
N LEU A 22 -4.88 2.47 -22.82
CA LEU A 22 -3.73 2.02 -22.02
C LEU A 22 -2.84 1.08 -22.84
N SER A 23 -1.56 0.98 -22.47
CA SER A 23 -0.66 -0.01 -23.07
C SER A 23 -1.12 -1.42 -22.69
N GLN A 24 -1.17 -2.32 -23.68
CA GLN A 24 -1.57 -3.73 -23.50
C GLN A 24 -2.88 -3.91 -22.70
N PRO A 25 -3.99 -3.28 -23.12
CA PRO A 25 -5.21 -3.21 -22.32
C PRO A 25 -5.87 -4.59 -22.17
N ARG A 26 -5.71 -5.48 -23.16
CA ARG A 26 -6.18 -6.86 -23.09
C ARG A 26 -5.51 -7.63 -21.96
N THR A 27 -4.18 -7.56 -21.88
CA THR A 27 -3.40 -8.19 -20.80
C THR A 27 -3.86 -7.65 -19.45
N LEU A 28 -3.93 -6.32 -19.29
CA LEU A 28 -4.42 -5.72 -18.04
C LEU A 28 -5.80 -6.25 -17.62
N ILE A 29 -6.75 -6.36 -18.55
CA ILE A 29 -8.12 -6.83 -18.27
C ILE A 29 -8.14 -8.34 -17.96
N ILE A 30 -7.37 -9.16 -18.66
CA ILE A 30 -7.31 -10.61 -18.41
C ILE A 30 -6.83 -10.89 -16.98
N HIS A 31 -5.77 -10.20 -16.54
CA HIS A 31 -5.19 -10.41 -15.22
C HIS A 31 -5.91 -9.62 -14.12
N ARG A 32 -6.72 -8.62 -14.49
CA ARG A 32 -7.52 -7.80 -13.57
C ARG A 32 -8.96 -7.70 -14.09
N PRO A 33 -9.74 -8.80 -14.06
CA PRO A 33 -11.05 -8.88 -14.72
C PRO A 33 -12.09 -7.90 -14.14
N LEU A 34 -11.86 -7.40 -12.92
CA LEU A 34 -12.71 -6.41 -12.29
C LEU A 34 -12.42 -4.97 -12.72
N LEU A 35 -11.34 -4.71 -13.45
CA LEU A 35 -10.92 -3.38 -13.87
C LEU A 35 -12.02 -2.60 -14.61
N PRO A 36 -12.78 -3.18 -15.58
CA PRO A 36 -13.91 -2.49 -16.19
C PRO A 36 -15.03 -2.17 -15.20
N ALA A 37 -15.27 -3.05 -14.22
CA ALA A 37 -16.35 -2.91 -13.26
C ALA A 37 -16.00 -2.07 -12.02
N LYS A 38 -14.73 -1.70 -11.85
CA LYS A 38 -14.18 -1.14 -10.61
C LYS A 38 -14.80 0.22 -10.26
N ILE A 39 -15.02 1.09 -11.26
CA ILE A 39 -15.63 2.42 -11.06
C ILE A 39 -17.06 2.36 -10.50
N GLN A 40 -17.77 1.25 -10.74
CA GLN A 40 -19.13 1.01 -10.27
C GLN A 40 -19.20 0.62 -8.80
N ARG A 41 -18.04 0.43 -8.16
CA ARG A 41 -17.90 0.07 -6.76
C ARG A 41 -17.19 1.19 -6.00
N PRO A 42 -17.34 1.26 -4.67
CA PRO A 42 -16.51 2.11 -3.85
C PRO A 42 -15.04 1.76 -4.04
N TYR A 43 -14.18 2.78 -4.14
CA TYR A 43 -12.76 2.62 -4.45
C TYR A 43 -11.95 3.71 -3.73
N LEU A 44 -10.78 3.33 -3.20
CA LEU A 44 -9.83 4.08 -2.38
C LEU A 44 -10.40 4.59 -1.05
N TYR A 45 -11.37 5.50 -1.09
CA TYR A 45 -12.00 6.06 0.12
C TYR A 45 -13.44 6.50 -0.13
N THR A 46 -14.16 6.79 0.96
CA THR A 46 -15.55 7.26 0.88
C THR A 46 -15.64 8.65 0.23
N GLY A 47 -16.73 8.90 -0.48
CA GLY A 47 -16.99 10.21 -1.10
C GLY A 47 -16.42 10.41 -2.51
N LEU A 48 -15.54 9.53 -3.02
CA LEU A 48 -15.12 9.62 -4.42
C LEU A 48 -16.29 9.41 -5.39
N SER A 49 -16.52 10.39 -6.27
CA SER A 49 -17.46 10.28 -7.38
C SER A 49 -17.01 9.20 -8.38
N ILE A 50 -17.91 8.66 -9.19
CA ILE A 50 -17.55 7.68 -10.23
C ILE A 50 -16.51 8.24 -11.22
N ARG A 51 -16.57 9.55 -11.52
CA ARG A 51 -15.58 10.24 -12.37
C ARG A 51 -14.20 10.25 -11.71
N CYS A 52 -14.13 10.57 -10.41
CA CYS A 52 -12.87 10.56 -9.68
C CYS A 52 -12.30 9.15 -9.55
N ARG A 53 -13.15 8.12 -9.41
CA ARG A 53 -12.70 6.71 -9.40
C ARG A 53 -12.11 6.30 -10.76
N ALA A 54 -12.81 6.62 -11.85
CA ALA A 54 -12.32 6.37 -13.21
C ALA A 54 -10.96 7.03 -13.43
N ARG A 55 -10.84 8.31 -13.05
CA ARG A 55 -9.60 9.08 -13.13
C ARG A 55 -8.48 8.44 -12.30
N ALA A 56 -8.71 8.12 -11.04
CA ALA A 56 -7.71 7.52 -10.16
C ALA A 56 -7.16 6.19 -10.71
N ILE A 57 -8.03 5.34 -11.26
CA ILE A 57 -7.61 4.08 -11.87
C ILE A 57 -6.77 4.34 -13.12
N LEU A 58 -7.23 5.20 -14.02
CA LEU A 58 -6.49 5.51 -15.25
C LEU A 58 -5.14 6.17 -14.95
N GLU A 59 -5.10 7.12 -14.02
CA GLU A 59 -3.86 7.79 -13.57
C GLU A 59 -2.85 6.78 -13.02
N HIS A 60 -3.30 5.76 -12.28
CA HIS A 60 -2.41 4.70 -11.81
C HIS A 60 -1.71 4.00 -12.96
N TYR A 61 -2.47 3.47 -13.92
CA TYR A 61 -1.89 2.68 -15.03
C TYR A 61 -1.07 3.56 -15.97
N GLN A 62 -1.54 4.77 -16.28
CA GLN A 62 -0.79 5.73 -17.09
C GLN A 62 0.55 6.09 -16.43
N PHE A 63 0.55 6.34 -15.12
CA PHE A 63 1.78 6.63 -14.38
C PHE A 63 2.74 5.44 -14.43
N VAL A 64 2.29 4.24 -14.07
CA VAL A 64 3.14 3.03 -14.11
C VAL A 64 3.65 2.72 -15.52
N GLN A 65 2.83 2.93 -16.55
CA GLN A 65 3.24 2.71 -17.94
C GLN A 65 4.21 3.76 -18.47
N SER A 66 4.25 4.95 -17.88
CA SER A 66 5.18 6.02 -18.26
C SER A 66 6.63 5.73 -17.86
N PHE A 67 6.87 4.76 -16.97
CA PHE A 67 8.22 4.33 -16.61
C PHE A 67 8.95 3.74 -17.84
N PRO A 68 10.27 3.97 -17.94
CA PRO A 68 11.09 3.22 -18.89
C PRO A 68 11.04 1.72 -18.55
N GLU A 69 11.37 0.88 -19.54
CA GLU A 69 11.49 -0.56 -19.32
C GLU A 69 12.56 -0.85 -18.28
N SER A 70 12.10 -1.16 -17.06
CA SER A 70 12.91 -1.24 -15.85
C SER A 70 12.36 -2.33 -14.94
N LYS A 71 13.15 -2.77 -13.96
CA LYS A 71 12.70 -3.77 -12.97
C LYS A 71 11.53 -3.23 -12.14
N ILE A 72 11.52 -1.94 -11.79
CA ILE A 72 10.37 -1.27 -11.16
C ILE A 72 9.11 -1.42 -12.01
N LYS A 73 9.15 -1.06 -13.30
CA LYS A 73 7.97 -1.17 -14.17
C LYS A 73 7.44 -2.60 -14.21
N LYS A 74 8.33 -3.59 -14.34
CA LYS A 74 7.97 -5.02 -14.32
C LYS A 74 7.30 -5.43 -13.00
N ILE A 75 7.82 -4.97 -11.86
CA ILE A 75 7.22 -5.22 -10.54
C ILE A 75 5.82 -4.60 -10.44
N LEU A 76 5.66 -3.33 -10.84
CA LEU A 76 4.40 -2.61 -10.71
C LEU A 76 3.31 -3.10 -11.68
N LEU A 77 3.69 -3.69 -12.82
CA LEU A 77 2.76 -4.31 -13.77
C LEU A 77 2.59 -5.81 -13.59
N SER A 78 3.36 -6.43 -12.69
CA SER A 78 3.36 -7.86 -12.44
C SER A 78 1.94 -8.40 -12.16
N GLU A 79 1.74 -9.65 -12.58
CA GLU A 79 0.54 -10.43 -12.31
C GLU A 79 0.67 -11.24 -11.02
N GLU A 80 1.91 -11.40 -10.55
CA GLU A 80 2.26 -12.14 -9.35
C GLU A 80 2.96 -11.23 -8.33
N GLN A 81 3.11 -11.75 -7.11
CA GLN A 81 3.88 -11.08 -6.07
C GLN A 81 5.38 -11.26 -6.35
N ILE A 82 6.08 -10.14 -6.47
CA ILE A 82 7.53 -10.08 -6.66
C ILE A 82 8.20 -9.70 -5.35
N LEU A 83 9.25 -10.44 -4.98
CA LEU A 83 10.07 -10.14 -3.81
C LEU A 83 10.77 -8.79 -3.99
N LEU A 84 10.58 -7.89 -3.01
CA LEU A 84 11.25 -6.60 -2.93
C LEU A 84 12.45 -6.60 -1.99
N ALA A 85 12.33 -7.31 -0.87
CA ALA A 85 13.37 -7.37 0.14
C ALA A 85 13.31 -8.69 0.89
N HIS A 86 14.48 -9.29 1.08
CA HIS A 86 14.71 -10.46 1.94
C HIS A 86 15.54 -10.04 3.14
N LEU A 87 15.13 -10.47 4.34
CA LEU A 87 15.78 -10.09 5.58
C LEU A 87 15.84 -11.28 6.54
N GLU A 88 16.90 -11.30 7.34
CA GLU A 88 17.02 -12.23 8.45
C GLU A 88 16.91 -11.49 9.80
N GLY A 89 15.97 -11.94 10.62
CA GLY A 89 15.84 -11.57 12.02
C GLY A 89 16.73 -12.43 12.93
N LYS A 90 16.53 -12.33 14.25
CA LYS A 90 17.20 -13.23 15.20
C LYS A 90 16.89 -14.70 14.89
N ASN A 91 17.89 -15.54 15.12
CA ASN A 91 17.79 -17.01 15.03
C ASN A 91 17.38 -17.50 13.63
N GLY A 92 17.77 -16.79 12.56
CA GLY A 92 17.46 -17.16 11.18
C GLY A 92 15.99 -17.00 10.79
N ALA A 93 15.20 -16.22 11.55
CA ALA A 93 13.81 -15.98 11.18
C ALA A 93 13.74 -15.13 9.90
N LEU A 94 12.95 -15.55 8.93
CA LEU A 94 12.87 -14.91 7.62
C LEU A 94 11.78 -13.83 7.62
N VAL A 95 12.12 -12.66 7.08
CA VAL A 95 11.17 -11.57 6.83
C VAL A 95 11.28 -11.15 5.38
N ASP A 96 10.22 -11.42 4.62
CA ASP A 96 10.15 -11.08 3.21
C ASP A 96 9.11 -10.00 2.96
N ILE A 97 9.41 -9.10 2.04
CA ILE A 97 8.48 -8.07 1.58
C ILE A 97 8.24 -8.27 0.09
N TYR A 98 6.98 -8.44 -0.28
CA TYR A 98 6.55 -8.64 -1.66
C TYR A 98 5.73 -7.44 -2.16
N CYS A 99 5.76 -7.18 -3.47
CA CYS A 99 4.89 -6.26 -4.18
C CYS A 99 4.16 -6.99 -5.29
N GLY A 100 2.86 -6.74 -5.44
CA GLY A 100 2.10 -7.31 -6.54
C GLY A 100 0.71 -6.71 -6.67
N PRO A 101 -0.15 -7.30 -7.51
CA PRO A 101 -1.51 -6.83 -7.70
C PRO A 101 -2.30 -6.85 -6.39
N CYS A 102 -3.12 -5.82 -6.20
CA CYS A 102 -3.93 -5.70 -4.99
C CYS A 102 -5.05 -6.75 -4.99
N GLY A 103 -5.02 -7.65 -4.00
CA GLY A 103 -6.11 -8.60 -3.74
C GLY A 103 -7.34 -7.98 -3.08
N TYR A 104 -7.30 -6.67 -2.78
CA TYR A 104 -8.40 -5.92 -2.18
C TYR A 104 -8.91 -4.88 -3.18
N ASP A 105 -9.83 -5.30 -4.05
CA ASP A 105 -10.33 -4.51 -5.20
C ASP A 105 -10.77 -3.06 -4.92
N ARG A 106 -10.98 -2.70 -3.66
CA ARG A 106 -11.45 -1.37 -3.26
C ARG A 106 -10.37 -0.51 -2.61
N GLU A 107 -9.23 -1.09 -2.26
CA GLU A 107 -8.17 -0.45 -1.46
C GLU A 107 -6.94 -0.10 -2.32
N GLY A 108 -6.94 -0.42 -3.60
CA GLY A 108 -5.92 0.03 -4.55
C GLY A 108 -5.75 -0.88 -5.77
N GLU A 109 -4.67 -0.64 -6.51
CA GLU A 109 -4.20 -1.45 -7.63
C GLU A 109 -3.01 -2.33 -7.25
N LEU A 110 -2.19 -1.91 -6.26
CA LEU A 110 -1.03 -2.64 -5.76
C LEU A 110 -1.11 -2.89 -4.26
N THR A 111 -0.45 -3.95 -3.82
CA THR A 111 -0.29 -4.26 -2.40
C THR A 111 1.16 -4.65 -2.11
N LEU A 112 1.72 -4.08 -1.06
CA LEU A 112 2.89 -4.63 -0.40
C LEU A 112 2.48 -5.61 0.69
N THR A 113 3.13 -6.76 0.76
CA THR A 113 2.87 -7.80 1.77
C THR A 113 4.16 -8.12 2.51
N LEU A 114 4.15 -7.98 3.84
CA LEU A 114 5.24 -8.47 4.69
C LEU A 114 4.88 -9.85 5.24
N CYS A 115 5.75 -10.82 4.96
CA CYS A 115 5.68 -12.18 5.45
C CYS A 115 6.75 -12.43 6.51
N PHE A 116 6.39 -13.18 7.54
CA PHE A 116 7.30 -13.66 8.57
C PHE A 116 7.25 -15.18 8.57
N ASN A 117 8.35 -15.86 8.20
CA ASN A 117 8.38 -17.31 7.96
C ASN A 117 7.16 -17.75 7.13
N ASP A 118 7.03 -17.20 5.92
CA ASP A 118 5.92 -17.42 4.97
C ASP A 118 4.52 -16.99 5.45
N THR A 119 4.39 -16.49 6.68
CA THR A 119 3.11 -16.07 7.24
C THR A 119 2.89 -14.57 7.02
N PRO A 120 1.88 -14.13 6.26
CA PRO A 120 1.65 -12.71 6.00
C PRO A 120 1.17 -11.98 7.26
N LEU A 121 1.97 -11.01 7.74
CA LEU A 121 1.70 -10.26 8.96
C LEU A 121 1.17 -8.85 8.73
N ALA A 122 1.46 -8.24 7.58
CA ALA A 122 0.96 -6.92 7.24
C ALA A 122 0.79 -6.79 5.73
N ARG A 123 -0.25 -6.04 5.32
CA ARG A 123 -0.49 -5.69 3.92
C ARG A 123 -0.81 -4.21 3.79
N LEU A 124 -0.20 -3.53 2.83
CA LEU A 124 -0.40 -2.11 2.56
C LEU A 124 -0.84 -1.95 1.10
N SER A 125 -2.08 -1.50 0.91
CA SER A 125 -2.70 -1.35 -0.41
C SER A 125 -2.67 0.11 -0.84
N PHE A 126 -2.22 0.37 -2.07
CA PHE A 126 -2.02 1.72 -2.56
C PHE A 126 -2.31 1.87 -4.06
N SER A 127 -2.39 3.12 -4.51
CA SER A 127 -2.46 3.50 -5.92
C SER A 127 -1.81 4.84 -6.15
N PHE A 128 -1.12 4.99 -7.29
CA PHE A 128 -0.68 6.28 -7.79
C PHE A 128 -1.85 7.07 -8.35
N ILE A 129 -2.04 8.30 -7.88
CA ILE A 129 -3.11 9.21 -8.33
C ILE A 129 -2.56 10.64 -8.39
N ARG A 130 -3.30 11.56 -9.01
CA ARG A 130 -3.01 12.99 -8.87
C ARG A 130 -3.84 13.64 -7.77
N HIS A 131 -3.18 14.42 -6.93
CA HIS A 131 -3.82 15.22 -5.88
C HIS A 131 -3.19 16.60 -5.86
N GLU A 132 -4.02 17.65 -5.96
CA GLU A 132 -3.56 19.05 -5.98
C GLU A 132 -2.45 19.34 -7.02
N GLY A 133 -2.54 18.69 -8.18
CA GLY A 133 -1.57 18.85 -9.28
C GLY A 133 -0.30 18.00 -9.15
N LYS A 134 -0.09 17.32 -8.01
CA LYS A 134 1.06 16.46 -7.75
C LYS A 134 0.75 15.00 -8.01
N GLN A 135 1.76 14.24 -8.41
CA GLN A 135 1.70 12.78 -8.50
C GLN A 135 1.97 12.20 -7.12
N ILE A 136 0.94 11.57 -6.52
CA ILE A 136 1.01 11.05 -5.17
C ILE A 136 0.81 9.53 -5.13
N ALA A 137 1.23 8.92 -4.04
CA ALA A 137 0.82 7.57 -3.68
C ALA A 137 -0.23 7.63 -2.58
N LEU A 138 -1.43 7.12 -2.87
CA LEU A 138 -2.51 7.03 -1.89
C LEU A 138 -2.59 5.64 -1.31
N VAL A 139 -2.33 5.51 0.00
CA VAL A 139 -2.54 4.30 0.79
C VAL A 139 -3.99 4.24 1.25
N ALA A 140 -4.74 3.28 0.72
CA ALA A 140 -6.16 3.11 1.02
C ALA A 140 -6.46 1.87 1.88
N GLY A 141 -5.45 1.05 2.18
CA GLY A 141 -5.58 -0.09 3.09
C GLY A 141 -4.28 -0.40 3.83
N LEU A 142 -4.39 -0.78 5.10
CA LEU A 142 -3.28 -1.30 5.93
C LEU A 142 -3.77 -2.43 6.85
N GLN A 143 -3.79 -3.64 6.32
CA GLN A 143 -4.37 -4.78 7.03
C GLN A 143 -3.31 -5.51 7.85
N GLY A 144 -3.74 -6.03 9.01
CA GLY A 144 -2.94 -6.95 9.81
C GLY A 144 -3.01 -8.39 9.27
N PRO A 145 -2.52 -9.36 10.06
CA PRO A 145 -2.63 -10.75 9.67
C PRO A 145 -4.09 -11.22 9.70
N SER A 146 -4.35 -12.37 9.07
CA SER A 146 -5.65 -13.03 9.14
C SER A 146 -6.01 -13.39 10.59
N LYS A 147 -7.31 -13.48 10.90
CA LYS A 147 -7.81 -13.72 12.26
C LYS A 147 -7.32 -15.02 12.90
N HIS A 148 -6.97 -16.03 12.10
CA HIS A 148 -6.45 -17.30 12.60
C HIS A 148 -4.99 -17.21 13.05
N ILE A 149 -4.26 -16.17 12.63
CA ILE A 149 -2.90 -15.91 13.08
C ILE A 149 -3.01 -15.27 14.46
N GLY A 150 -2.62 -16.03 15.48
CA GLY A 150 -2.67 -15.58 16.86
C GLY A 150 -1.76 -14.37 17.13
N PRO A 151 -2.06 -13.54 18.15
CA PRO A 151 -1.23 -12.40 18.54
C PRO A 151 0.22 -12.77 18.84
N GLN A 152 0.46 -14.03 19.23
CA GLN A 152 1.77 -14.56 19.56
C GLN A 152 2.74 -14.53 18.37
N VAL A 153 2.26 -14.75 17.14
CA VAL A 153 3.09 -14.70 15.93
C VAL A 153 3.60 -13.28 15.70
N ILE A 154 2.73 -12.28 15.85
CA ILE A 154 3.10 -10.86 15.73
C ILE A 154 4.10 -10.46 16.82
N ARG A 155 3.87 -10.90 18.06
CA ARG A 155 4.79 -10.65 19.19
C ARG A 155 6.15 -11.29 18.94
N ASN A 156 6.17 -12.52 18.42
CA ASN A 156 7.41 -13.20 18.08
C ASN A 156 8.16 -12.48 16.96
N ALA A 157 7.49 -12.19 15.84
CA ALA A 157 8.04 -11.42 14.73
C ALA A 157 8.64 -10.09 15.21
N THR A 158 7.91 -9.36 16.05
CA THR A 158 8.39 -8.11 16.65
C THR A 158 9.65 -8.34 17.50
N LYS A 159 9.68 -9.38 18.34
CA LYS A 159 10.83 -9.70 19.21
C LYS A 159 12.08 -10.09 18.41
N VAL A 160 11.93 -10.87 17.36
CA VAL A 160 13.05 -11.32 16.52
C VAL A 160 13.55 -10.21 15.60
N CYS A 161 12.68 -9.28 15.22
CA CYS A 161 13.03 -8.04 14.50
C CYS A 161 13.45 -6.90 15.44
N TYR A 162 14.08 -7.23 16.58
CA TYR A 162 14.59 -6.26 17.55
C TYR A 162 13.57 -5.24 18.06
N GLY A 163 12.29 -5.59 18.14
CA GLY A 163 11.22 -4.69 18.56
C GLY A 163 10.63 -3.83 17.43
N LEU A 164 11.00 -4.07 16.17
CA LEU A 164 10.33 -3.45 15.01
C LEU A 164 9.00 -4.15 14.71
N PHE A 165 7.94 -3.34 14.67
CA PHE A 165 6.61 -3.84 14.33
C PHE A 165 6.48 -4.09 12.82
N PRO A 166 5.84 -5.19 12.37
CA PRO A 166 5.71 -5.51 10.94
C PRO A 166 5.22 -4.36 10.06
N LYS A 167 4.20 -3.61 10.50
CA LYS A 167 3.67 -2.48 9.72
C LYS A 167 4.70 -1.37 9.50
N ARG A 168 5.61 -1.15 10.46
CA ARG A 168 6.68 -0.14 10.35
C ARG A 168 7.72 -0.55 9.30
N MET A 169 8.14 -1.81 9.29
CA MET A 169 9.05 -2.34 8.25
C MET A 169 8.41 -2.29 6.87
N LEU A 170 7.12 -2.65 6.77
CA LEU A 170 6.36 -2.56 5.52
C LEU A 170 6.25 -1.11 5.01
N TYR A 171 6.06 -0.14 5.92
CA TYR A 171 6.04 1.27 5.54
C TYR A 171 7.41 1.78 5.08
N GLU A 172 8.52 1.31 5.69
CA GLU A 172 9.86 1.66 5.23
C GLU A 172 10.09 1.21 3.77
N ALA A 173 9.72 -0.03 3.46
CA ALA A 173 9.79 -0.55 2.10
C ALA A 173 8.90 0.24 1.14
N PHE A 174 7.67 0.57 1.57
CA PHE A 174 6.75 1.39 0.80
C PHE A 174 7.33 2.78 0.50
N ALA A 175 7.78 3.50 1.53
CA ALA A 175 8.34 4.84 1.38
C ALA A 175 9.57 4.84 0.47
N THR A 176 10.45 3.85 0.61
CA THR A 176 11.61 3.66 -0.27
C THR A 176 11.18 3.41 -1.72
N LEU A 177 10.20 2.54 -1.94
CA LEU A 177 9.65 2.30 -3.28
C LEU A 177 9.05 3.58 -3.88
N MET A 178 8.38 4.42 -3.07
CA MET A 178 7.78 5.67 -3.56
C MET A 178 8.85 6.69 -3.97
N GLN A 179 9.98 6.74 -3.25
CA GLN A 179 11.15 7.53 -3.66
C GLN A 179 11.72 7.04 -4.99
N ALA A 180 11.91 5.72 -5.13
CA ALA A 180 12.38 5.10 -6.38
C ALA A 180 11.43 5.37 -7.56
N CYS A 181 10.13 5.50 -7.28
CA CYS A 181 9.11 5.85 -8.26
C CYS A 181 9.03 7.36 -8.55
N ASN A 182 9.85 8.21 -7.92
CA ASN A 182 9.78 9.67 -8.02
C ASN A 182 8.37 10.24 -7.77
N VAL A 183 7.69 9.71 -6.75
CA VAL A 183 6.39 10.22 -6.31
C VAL A 183 6.60 11.46 -5.44
N ASP A 184 5.81 12.52 -5.66
CA ASP A 184 5.94 13.78 -4.94
C ASP A 184 5.62 13.64 -3.45
N GLU A 185 4.48 13.01 -3.14
CA GLU A 185 3.93 12.94 -1.78
C GLU A 185 3.22 11.62 -1.50
N ILE A 186 3.13 11.28 -0.22
CA ILE A 186 2.43 10.09 0.27
C ILE A 186 1.24 10.53 1.09
N TYR A 187 0.06 10.02 0.74
CA TYR A 187 -1.15 10.20 1.54
C TYR A 187 -1.72 8.85 1.97
N ALA A 188 -2.41 8.84 3.10
CA ALA A 188 -3.15 7.68 3.58
C ALA A 188 -4.56 8.03 4.02
N VAL A 189 -5.48 7.09 3.80
CA VAL A 189 -6.88 7.22 4.19
C VAL A 189 -7.00 7.06 5.71
N SER A 190 -7.77 7.94 6.35
CA SER A 190 -8.13 7.79 7.76
C SER A 190 -9.22 6.72 7.95
N GLU A 191 -9.31 6.12 9.13
CA GLU A 191 -10.29 5.06 9.39
C GLU A 191 -11.74 5.50 9.08
N ASN A 192 -12.07 6.76 9.36
CA ASN A 192 -13.40 7.33 9.13
C ASN A 192 -13.78 7.40 7.65
N ASN A 193 -12.79 7.46 6.75
CA ASN A 193 -12.99 7.54 5.31
C ASN A 193 -12.68 6.23 4.58
N HIS A 194 -12.48 5.14 5.33
CA HIS A 194 -12.22 3.83 4.76
C HIS A 194 -13.39 3.38 3.87
N VAL A 195 -13.08 2.82 2.70
CA VAL A 195 -14.05 2.45 1.66
C VAL A 195 -15.19 1.51 2.12
N TYR A 196 -14.97 0.76 3.21
CA TYR A 196 -15.98 -0.13 3.82
C TYR A 196 -16.97 0.58 4.77
N ARG A 197 -16.77 1.87 5.10
CA ARG A 197 -17.72 2.65 5.92
C ARG A 197 -18.91 3.23 5.15
N GLN A 198 -19.03 2.97 3.85
CA GLN A 198 -20.25 3.35 3.13
C GLN A 198 -21.47 2.60 3.68
N LEU A 199 -22.60 3.30 3.85
CA LEU A 199 -23.88 2.82 4.43
C LEU A 199 -24.30 1.41 3.99
N ARG A 200 -24.06 1.08 2.72
CA ARG A 200 -24.37 -0.25 2.15
C ARG A 200 -23.54 -1.41 2.72
N TYR A 201 -22.32 -1.16 3.20
CA TYR A 201 -21.39 -2.18 3.71
C TYR A 201 -21.23 -2.15 5.24
N LEU A 202 -21.71 -1.10 5.89
CA LEU A 202 -21.74 -0.96 7.35
C LEU A 202 -22.45 -2.17 8.01
N PHE A 203 -23.51 -2.68 7.40
CA PHE A 203 -24.28 -3.83 7.94
C PHE A 203 -23.59 -5.19 7.75
N GLN A 204 -22.63 -5.33 6.83
CA GLN A 204 -21.94 -6.62 6.56
C GLN A 204 -20.65 -6.82 7.39
N LYS A 205 -20.04 -5.76 7.95
CA LYS A 205 -18.72 -5.86 8.63
C LYS A 205 -18.61 -5.08 9.96
N LYS A 206 -19.71 -4.91 10.69
CA LYS A 206 -19.75 -4.23 12.01
C LYS A 206 -18.82 -4.83 13.09
N LYS A 207 -18.28 -6.04 12.91
CA LYS A 207 -17.51 -6.79 13.93
C LYS A 207 -15.99 -6.90 13.68
N THR A 208 -15.39 -6.13 12.77
CA THR A 208 -13.99 -6.39 12.32
C THR A 208 -13.06 -5.19 12.12
N PHE A 209 -13.35 -4.03 12.70
CA PHE A 209 -12.39 -2.92 12.70
C PHE A 209 -11.82 -2.76 14.10
N VAL A 210 -10.59 -3.24 14.32
CA VAL A 210 -9.88 -3.18 15.62
C VAL A 210 -8.46 -2.59 15.46
N ALA A 211 -8.16 -1.96 14.33
CA ALA A 211 -6.88 -1.27 14.15
C ALA A 211 -7.13 0.17 13.72
N SER A 212 -6.88 1.11 14.64
CA SER A 212 -6.88 2.54 14.35
C SER A 212 -5.76 2.83 13.35
N TYR A 213 -6.12 2.98 12.08
CA TYR A 213 -5.18 3.39 11.02
C TYR A 213 -4.48 4.71 11.38
N SER A 214 -5.26 5.62 11.96
CA SER A 214 -4.81 6.95 12.39
C SER A 214 -3.67 6.89 13.40
N GLU A 215 -3.76 6.03 14.42
CA GLU A 215 -2.69 5.87 15.41
C GLU A 215 -1.38 5.40 14.77
N PHE A 216 -1.46 4.48 13.81
CA PHE A 216 -0.28 4.05 13.09
C PHE A 216 0.31 5.20 12.26
N TRP A 217 -0.51 5.94 11.50
CA TRP A 217 -0.07 7.10 10.74
C TRP A 217 0.59 8.16 11.61
N GLU A 218 0.00 8.49 12.75
CA GLU A 218 0.54 9.43 13.73
C GLU A 218 1.88 8.94 14.31
N SER A 219 2.03 7.63 14.55
CA SER A 219 3.32 7.04 14.98
C SER A 219 4.42 7.14 13.91
N LEU A 220 4.06 7.37 12.65
CA LEU A 220 4.99 7.67 11.55
C LEU A 220 5.25 9.17 11.40
N ASN A 221 4.76 10.03 12.31
CA ASN A 221 4.71 11.50 12.15
C ASN A 221 3.79 11.95 11.01
N GLY A 222 2.77 11.17 10.68
CA GLY A 222 1.75 11.54 9.70
C GLY A 222 0.92 12.72 10.20
N VAL A 223 0.70 13.71 9.34
CA VAL A 223 -0.07 14.91 9.64
C VAL A 223 -1.43 14.82 9.00
N LYS A 224 -2.50 14.93 9.80
CA LYS A 224 -3.87 14.91 9.29
C LYS A 224 -4.14 16.13 8.40
N LYS A 225 -4.65 15.88 7.19
CA LYS A 225 -5.05 16.88 6.19
C LYS A 225 -6.48 16.55 5.74
N GLY A 226 -7.45 17.10 6.46
CA GLY A 226 -8.88 16.84 6.24
C GLY A 226 -9.23 15.35 6.39
N ALA A 227 -9.57 14.71 5.28
CA ALA A 227 -9.97 13.31 5.22
C ALA A 227 -8.80 12.31 5.20
N LEU A 228 -7.59 12.79 4.91
CA LEU A 228 -6.38 12.01 4.67
C LEU A 228 -5.30 12.35 5.71
N TYR A 229 -4.26 11.54 5.76
CA TYR A 229 -2.99 11.82 6.44
C TYR A 229 -1.90 12.00 5.40
N HIS A 230 -1.17 13.11 5.46
CA HIS A 230 0.08 13.27 4.75
C HIS A 230 1.18 12.54 5.52
N LEU A 231 1.87 11.60 4.88
CA LEU A 231 2.88 10.76 5.50
C LEU A 231 4.28 11.16 5.01
N PRO A 232 5.33 11.02 5.84
CA PRO A 232 6.67 11.41 5.41
C PRO A 232 7.24 10.42 4.40
N SER A 233 7.88 10.94 3.35
CA SER A 233 8.60 10.16 2.35
C SER A 233 9.81 9.41 2.92
N GLN A 234 10.33 9.85 4.08
CA GLN A 234 11.37 9.16 4.82
C GLN A 234 10.96 9.00 6.28
N VAL A 235 11.20 7.80 6.78
CA VAL A 235 10.91 7.46 8.16
C VAL A 235 11.94 8.08 9.09
N MET A 236 11.51 9.00 9.97
CA MET A 236 12.42 9.64 10.93
C MET A 236 13.01 8.62 11.91
N ARG A 237 14.33 8.69 12.08
CA ARG A 237 15.09 7.93 13.08
C ARG A 237 15.36 8.80 14.30
N LYS A 238 15.51 8.15 15.46
CA LYS A 238 15.91 8.83 16.68
C LYS A 238 17.42 9.03 16.65
N ALA A 239 17.87 10.22 17.03
CA ALA A 239 19.29 10.51 17.17
C ALA A 239 19.91 9.58 18.23
N PRO A 240 21.12 9.02 18.01
CA PRO A 240 21.77 8.10 18.96
C PRO A 240 21.87 8.64 20.39
N GLU A 241 22.00 9.95 20.53
CA GLU A 241 22.14 10.70 21.78
C GLU A 241 20.84 10.63 22.59
N SER A 242 19.70 10.66 21.91
CA SER A 242 18.36 10.54 22.52
C SER A 242 18.01 9.12 22.96
N ILE A 243 18.82 8.12 22.59
CA ILE A 243 18.59 6.72 22.91
C ILE A 243 19.38 6.37 24.19
N PRO A 244 18.71 5.89 25.25
CA PRO A 244 19.38 5.43 26.47
C PRO A 244 20.46 4.39 26.15
N SER A 245 21.65 4.51 26.75
CA SER A 245 22.82 3.67 26.44
C SER A 245 22.51 2.16 26.40
N LYS A 246 21.75 1.67 27.39
CA LYS A 246 21.32 0.25 27.50
C LYS A 246 20.47 -0.24 26.30
N LYS A 247 19.82 0.66 25.55
CA LYS A 247 18.99 0.33 24.37
C LYS A 247 19.68 0.58 23.03
N ARG A 248 20.86 1.22 23.01
CA ARG A 248 21.56 1.59 21.75
C ARG A 248 21.95 0.39 20.91
N ALA A 249 22.37 -0.72 21.52
CA ALA A 249 22.69 -1.95 20.78
C ALA A 249 21.47 -2.53 20.04
N GLU A 250 20.30 -2.52 20.67
CA GLU A 250 19.06 -2.98 20.05
C GLU A 250 18.63 -2.03 18.92
N TYR A 251 18.67 -0.72 19.15
CA TYR A 251 18.34 0.28 18.13
C TYR A 251 19.26 0.23 16.90
N ARG A 252 20.56 -0.02 17.08
CA ARG A 252 21.48 -0.26 15.96
C ARG A 252 21.02 -1.43 15.09
N LYS A 253 20.58 -2.54 15.71
CA LYS A 253 20.06 -3.69 14.96
C LYS A 253 18.71 -3.40 14.29
N ARG A 254 17.85 -2.58 14.91
CA ARG A 254 16.62 -2.07 14.25
C ARG A 254 16.98 -1.28 12.99
N TYR A 255 17.90 -0.32 13.10
CA TYR A 255 18.29 0.49 11.95
C TYR A 255 18.97 -0.33 10.88
N HIS A 256 19.76 -1.34 11.24
CA HIS A 256 20.30 -2.28 10.28
C HIS A 256 19.21 -2.99 9.46
N ILE A 257 18.15 -3.51 10.09
CA ILE A 257 17.01 -4.10 9.34
C ILE A 257 16.39 -3.09 8.37
N LEU A 258 16.16 -1.85 8.82
CA LEU A 258 15.58 -0.81 7.95
C LEU A 258 16.54 -0.41 6.81
N ASP A 259 17.84 -0.36 7.08
CA ASP A 259 18.87 -0.09 6.08
C ASP A 259 18.92 -1.21 5.03
N THR A 260 18.81 -2.47 5.44
CA THR A 260 18.74 -3.61 4.51
C THR A 260 17.49 -3.52 3.64
N ILE A 261 16.32 -3.19 4.21
CA ILE A 261 15.10 -2.94 3.42
C ILE A 261 15.34 -1.86 2.37
N ILE A 262 15.94 -0.74 2.77
CA ILE A 262 16.21 0.38 1.87
C ILE A 262 17.17 -0.06 0.74
N GLN A 263 18.23 -0.80 1.07
CA GLN A 263 19.21 -1.30 0.11
C GLN A 263 18.60 -2.27 -0.89
N GLU A 264 17.86 -3.27 -0.41
CA GLU A 264 17.19 -4.27 -1.26
C GLU A 264 16.20 -3.61 -2.21
N VAL A 265 15.33 -2.72 -1.72
CA VAL A 265 14.34 -2.01 -2.56
C VAL A 265 15.04 -1.10 -3.58
N ASN A 266 16.06 -0.34 -3.17
CA ASN A 266 16.79 0.55 -4.08
C ASN A 266 17.60 -0.22 -5.13
N SER A 267 18.03 -1.46 -4.84
CA SER A 267 18.70 -2.30 -5.83
C SER A 267 17.82 -2.61 -7.04
N LEU A 268 16.50 -2.54 -6.88
CA LEU A 268 15.52 -2.76 -7.95
C LEU A 268 15.36 -1.55 -8.88
N SER A 269 15.91 -0.40 -8.47
CA SER A 269 15.81 0.88 -9.17
C SER A 269 17.03 1.16 -10.05
N ARG A 270 18.10 0.37 -9.88
CA ARG A 270 19.34 0.41 -10.66
C ARG A 270 19.20 -0.49 -11.89
#